data_AF-F0Y3Q6-F1
#
_entry.id   AF-F0Y3Q6-F1
#
_cell.length_a   1.000
_cell.length_b   1.000
_cell.length_c   1.000
_cell.angle_alpha   90.00
_cell.angle_beta   90.00
_cell.angle_gamma   90.00
#
_symmetry.space_group_name_H-M   'P 1'
#
loop_
_entity.id
_entity.type
_entity.pdbx_description
1 polymer ?
#
loop_
_entity_poly.entity_id
_entity_poly.type
_entity_poly.pdbx_seq_one_letter_code
_entity_poly.pdbx_strand_id
1 'polypeptide(L)'
;MQKRTFTRYINSKLKARNLVVGDLYEDLKDGRVLYNFLEVLTGASLKKYGKLNSGKMRIQHVANMNVVFKFFPDADVKLENIGVMDVVDGTPTPTLGLIWSIIAFYLIRDLGGADDDLGAVKKKVLKWAKKKAKTHVAVSDLTRSFADGKAFLAILNDTDAAGSPYDPADDARANFRRAFGDAEDKYGLPQMLDPDDASLWEDEISMLTYLASMMDALPDS
;
A
#
# COMPACT_ATOMS: atom_id res chain seq x y z
N MET A 1 -9.22 7.16 6.38
CA MET A 1 -7.82 7.12 5.90
C MET A 1 -7.47 5.81 5.17
N GLN A 2 -7.39 4.65 5.85
CA GLN A 2 -6.93 3.37 5.28
C GLN A 2 -7.60 2.97 3.94
N LYS A 3 -8.93 3.11 3.81
CA LYS A 3 -9.65 2.84 2.54
C LYS A 3 -8.99 3.54 1.35
N ARG A 4 -8.65 4.83 1.48
CA ARG A 4 -8.01 5.63 0.43
C ARG A 4 -6.61 5.11 0.14
N THR A 5 -5.80 4.92 1.17
CA THR A 5 -4.44 4.39 1.05
C THR A 5 -4.43 3.09 0.27
N PHE A 6 -5.26 2.13 0.67
CA PHE A 6 -5.37 0.81 0.04
C PHE A 6 -5.94 0.87 -1.38
N THR A 7 -6.93 1.73 -1.63
CA THR A 7 -7.47 1.95 -2.98
C THR A 7 -6.38 2.45 -3.92
N ARG A 8 -5.60 3.45 -3.51
CA ARG A 8 -4.50 4.00 -4.31
C ARG A 8 -3.35 3.02 -4.46
N TYR A 9 -3.03 2.25 -3.42
CA TYR A 9 -2.04 1.17 -3.50
C TYR A 9 -2.45 0.11 -4.54
N ILE A 10 -3.68 -0.39 -4.49
CA ILE A 10 -4.18 -1.37 -5.47
C ILE A 10 -4.12 -0.80 -6.89
N ASN A 11 -4.59 0.43 -7.10
CA ASN A 11 -4.56 1.09 -8.41
C ASN A 11 -3.14 1.23 -8.96
N SER A 12 -2.15 1.50 -8.08
CA SER A 12 -0.73 1.56 -8.48
C SER A 12 -0.24 0.25 -9.11
N LYS A 13 -0.69 -0.89 -8.57
CA LYS A 13 -0.29 -2.23 -9.04
C LYS A 13 -1.10 -2.67 -10.26
N LEU A 14 -2.35 -2.22 -10.36
CA LEU A 14 -3.27 -2.60 -11.43
C LEU A 14 -3.20 -1.75 -12.70
N LYS A 15 -2.37 -0.69 -12.71
CA LYS A 15 -2.20 0.19 -13.89
C LYS A 15 -1.89 -0.59 -15.17
N ALA A 16 -1.02 -1.60 -15.11
CA ALA A 16 -0.66 -2.44 -16.26
C ALA A 16 -1.80 -3.38 -16.74
N ARG A 17 -2.83 -3.58 -15.91
CA ARG A 17 -4.02 -4.39 -16.24
C ARG A 17 -5.20 -3.56 -16.74
N ASN A 18 -5.05 -2.23 -16.82
CA ASN A 18 -6.13 -1.29 -17.13
C ASN A 18 -7.37 -1.47 -16.23
N LEU A 19 -7.14 -1.80 -14.96
CA LEU A 19 -8.18 -1.90 -13.94
C LEU A 19 -8.04 -0.74 -12.95
N VAL A 20 -9.18 -0.15 -12.57
CA VAL A 20 -9.25 0.96 -11.62
C VAL A 20 -10.32 0.65 -10.60
N VAL A 21 -9.98 0.85 -9.33
CA VAL A 21 -10.85 0.79 -8.17
C VAL A 21 -11.23 2.22 -7.80
N GLY A 22 -12.53 2.54 -7.87
CA GLY A 22 -13.10 3.79 -7.39
C GLY A 22 -13.60 3.66 -5.95
N ASP A 23 -14.39 2.63 -5.67
CA ASP A 23 -14.83 2.29 -4.32
C ASP A 23 -14.39 0.87 -3.95
N LEU A 24 -13.44 0.79 -3.01
CA LEU A 24 -12.91 -0.48 -2.48
C LEU A 24 -13.98 -1.47 -2.02
N TYR A 25 -15.10 -1.00 -1.48
CA TYR A 25 -16.13 -1.88 -0.92
C TYR A 25 -17.10 -2.37 -1.98
N GLU A 26 -17.20 -1.71 -3.14
CA GLU A 26 -18.06 -2.13 -4.23
C GLU A 26 -17.28 -2.88 -5.32
N ASP A 27 -16.13 -2.35 -5.73
CA ASP A 27 -15.39 -2.85 -6.89
C ASP A 27 -14.64 -4.16 -6.61
N LEU A 28 -14.47 -4.54 -5.34
CA LEU A 28 -13.86 -5.83 -4.97
C LEU A 28 -14.86 -6.98 -4.93
N LYS A 29 -16.18 -6.70 -4.89
CA LYS A 29 -17.22 -7.70 -4.59
C LYS A 29 -17.26 -8.84 -5.60
N ASP A 30 -16.91 -8.59 -6.86
CA ASP A 30 -16.96 -9.60 -7.92
C ASP A 30 -15.73 -10.54 -7.97
N GLY A 31 -14.73 -10.28 -7.13
CA GLY A 31 -13.49 -11.04 -6.98
C GLY A 31 -12.45 -10.83 -8.09
N ARG A 32 -12.75 -10.10 -9.18
CA ARG A 32 -11.84 -9.97 -10.32
C ARG A 32 -10.67 -9.03 -10.05
N VAL A 33 -10.94 -7.92 -9.37
CA VAL A 33 -9.89 -6.98 -8.96
C VAL A 33 -8.89 -7.69 -8.05
N LEU A 34 -9.37 -8.40 -7.03
CA LEU A 34 -8.52 -9.18 -6.12
C LEU A 34 -7.70 -10.24 -6.84
N TYR A 35 -8.33 -10.98 -7.75
CA TYR A 35 -7.64 -11.99 -8.56
C TYR A 35 -6.47 -11.38 -9.36
N ASN A 36 -6.72 -10.28 -10.08
CA ASN A 36 -5.68 -9.61 -10.86
C ASN A 36 -4.60 -8.99 -9.98
N PHE A 37 -4.99 -8.44 -8.83
CA PHE A 37 -4.08 -7.86 -7.87
C PHE A 37 -3.11 -8.91 -7.33
N LEU A 38 -3.61 -10.09 -6.94
CA LEU A 38 -2.77 -11.21 -6.52
C LEU A 38 -1.87 -11.73 -7.64
N GLU A 39 -2.35 -11.83 -8.89
CA GLU A 39 -1.48 -12.21 -10.02
C GLU A 39 -0.34 -11.20 -10.24
N VAL A 40 -0.60 -9.91 -10.06
CA VAL A 40 0.44 -8.87 -10.16
C VAL A 40 1.46 -8.98 -9.02
N LEU A 41 1.01 -9.17 -7.77
CA LEU A 41 1.91 -9.23 -6.62
C LEU A 41 2.74 -10.53 -6.56
N THR A 42 2.16 -11.66 -6.99
CA THR A 42 2.88 -12.94 -7.08
C THR A 42 3.77 -13.05 -8.30
N GLY A 43 3.45 -12.37 -9.41
CA GLY A 43 3.99 -12.66 -10.72
C GLY A 43 3.55 -14.03 -11.28
N ALA A 44 2.55 -14.69 -10.66
CA ALA A 44 2.09 -16.02 -11.01
C ALA A 44 0.61 -16.01 -11.42
N SER A 45 0.23 -16.94 -12.30
CA SER A 45 -1.16 -17.09 -12.75
C SER A 45 -1.99 -17.84 -11.71
N LEU A 46 -3.13 -17.27 -11.31
CA LEU A 46 -4.08 -17.89 -10.38
C LEU A 46 -4.98 -18.95 -11.05
N LYS A 47 -4.81 -19.23 -12.36
CA LYS A 47 -5.63 -20.20 -13.11
C LYS A 47 -5.70 -21.60 -12.49
N LYS A 48 -4.68 -22.01 -11.71
CA LYS A 48 -4.66 -23.30 -11.00
C LYS A 48 -5.76 -23.41 -9.92
N TYR A 49 -6.24 -22.28 -9.40
CA TYR A 49 -7.32 -22.23 -8.40
C TYR A 49 -8.72 -22.23 -9.03
N GLY A 50 -8.82 -21.84 -10.30
CA GLY A 50 -10.07 -21.80 -11.06
C GLY A 50 -10.10 -20.69 -12.11
N LYS A 51 -11.13 -20.72 -12.95
CA LYS A 51 -11.44 -19.66 -13.92
C LYS A 51 -12.51 -18.74 -13.35
N LEU A 52 -12.38 -17.44 -13.59
CA LEU A 52 -13.38 -16.47 -13.18
C LEU A 52 -14.59 -16.46 -14.13
N ASN A 53 -15.77 -16.27 -13.55
CA ASN A 53 -17.03 -16.04 -14.22
C ASN A 53 -17.15 -14.58 -14.67
N SER A 54 -17.73 -14.37 -15.85
CA SER A 54 -17.95 -13.05 -16.45
C SER A 54 -19.30 -12.40 -16.07
N GLY A 55 -20.22 -13.16 -15.46
CA GLY A 55 -21.56 -12.68 -15.14
C GLY A 55 -21.63 -11.76 -13.91
N LYS A 56 -22.78 -11.10 -13.76
CA LYS A 56 -23.05 -10.04 -12.75
C LYS A 56 -23.86 -10.52 -11.55
N MET A 57 -24.25 -11.79 -11.50
CA MET A 57 -25.08 -12.31 -10.41
C MET A 57 -24.24 -12.52 -9.17
N ARG A 58 -24.79 -12.26 -7.99
CA ARG A 58 -24.10 -12.45 -6.70
C ARG A 58 -23.53 -13.87 -6.54
N ILE A 59 -24.23 -14.91 -7.00
CA ILE A 59 -23.72 -16.29 -6.96
C ILE A 59 -22.42 -16.48 -7.76
N GLN A 60 -22.25 -15.73 -8.87
CA GLN A 60 -21.03 -15.75 -9.67
C GLN A 60 -19.91 -14.97 -8.98
N HIS A 61 -20.22 -13.88 -8.28
CA HIS A 61 -19.27 -13.15 -7.44
C HIS A 61 -18.75 -14.05 -6.32
N VAL A 62 -19.63 -14.79 -5.63
CA VAL A 62 -19.24 -15.80 -4.64
C VAL A 62 -18.34 -16.87 -5.26
N ALA A 63 -18.67 -17.38 -6.45
CA ALA A 63 -17.84 -18.37 -7.13
C ALA A 63 -16.43 -17.83 -7.46
N ASN A 64 -16.34 -16.59 -7.95
CA ASN A 64 -15.07 -15.91 -8.23
C ASN A 64 -14.26 -15.69 -6.96
N MET A 65 -14.90 -15.22 -5.90
CA MET A 65 -14.25 -14.97 -4.62
C MET A 65 -13.74 -16.27 -3.98
N ASN A 66 -14.46 -17.39 -4.12
CA ASN A 66 -13.94 -18.69 -3.71
C ASN A 66 -12.66 -19.08 -4.46
N VAL A 67 -12.52 -18.74 -5.74
CA VAL A 67 -11.26 -18.95 -6.49
C VAL A 67 -10.13 -18.12 -5.88
N VAL A 68 -10.40 -16.85 -5.56
CA VAL A 68 -9.44 -15.97 -4.87
C VAL A 68 -9.05 -16.54 -3.51
N PHE A 69 -10.03 -17.00 -2.71
CA PHE A 69 -9.76 -17.46 -1.35
C PHE A 69 -8.99 -18.77 -1.28
N LYS A 70 -9.06 -19.62 -2.32
CA LYS A 70 -8.22 -20.83 -2.43
C LYS A 70 -6.73 -20.51 -2.55
N PHE A 71 -6.35 -19.30 -2.96
CA PHE A 71 -4.95 -18.90 -3.06
C PHE A 71 -4.28 -18.75 -1.69
N PHE A 72 -4.99 -18.24 -0.68
CA PHE A 72 -4.36 -17.82 0.57
C PHE A 72 -3.73 -18.97 1.36
N PRO A 73 -4.38 -20.14 1.55
CA PRO A 73 -3.75 -21.26 2.25
C PRO A 73 -2.49 -21.78 1.55
N ASP A 74 -2.51 -21.87 0.22
CA ASP A 74 -1.37 -22.32 -0.59
C ASP A 74 -0.18 -21.36 -0.53
N ALA A 75 -0.43 -20.08 -0.34
CA ALA A 75 0.57 -19.03 -0.25
C ALA A 75 1.00 -18.73 1.20
N ASP A 76 0.48 -19.47 2.19
CA ASP A 76 0.67 -19.22 3.63
C ASP A 76 0.26 -17.80 4.09
N VAL A 77 -0.74 -17.24 3.41
CA VAL A 77 -1.33 -15.95 3.80
C VAL A 77 -2.37 -16.20 4.89
N LYS A 78 -2.13 -15.66 6.09
CA LYS A 78 -3.06 -15.75 7.22
C LYS A 78 -4.18 -14.72 7.09
N LEU A 79 -5.42 -15.20 7.04
CA LEU A 79 -6.62 -14.36 7.06
C LEU A 79 -7.19 -14.32 8.49
N GLU A 80 -7.39 -13.13 9.04
CA GLU A 80 -7.93 -12.94 10.38
C GLU A 80 -9.47 -12.91 10.35
N ASN A 81 -10.11 -14.07 10.48
CA ASN A 81 -11.59 -14.19 10.56
C ASN A 81 -12.35 -13.51 9.40
N ILE A 82 -11.78 -13.53 8.18
CA ILE A 82 -12.43 -12.96 6.99
C ILE A 82 -12.98 -14.10 6.14
N GLY A 83 -14.28 -14.03 5.82
CA GLY A 83 -14.95 -14.95 4.93
C GLY A 83 -15.16 -14.39 3.52
N VAL A 84 -15.41 -15.30 2.57
CA VAL A 84 -15.79 -14.95 1.19
C VAL A 84 -17.00 -14.01 1.15
N MET A 85 -17.99 -14.26 2.00
CA MET A 85 -19.25 -13.52 2.01
C MET A 85 -19.05 -12.06 2.44
N ASP A 86 -18.14 -11.82 3.40
CA ASP A 86 -17.88 -10.46 3.88
C ASP A 86 -17.40 -9.53 2.77
N VAL A 87 -16.58 -10.07 1.85
CA VAL A 87 -16.04 -9.31 0.72
C VAL A 87 -17.07 -9.17 -0.39
N VAL A 88 -17.83 -10.24 -0.70
CA VAL A 88 -18.88 -10.20 -1.73
C VAL A 88 -20.01 -9.23 -1.36
N ASP A 89 -20.29 -9.09 -0.07
CA ASP A 89 -21.30 -8.15 0.43
C ASP A 89 -20.74 -6.74 0.63
N GLY A 90 -19.43 -6.54 0.48
CA GLY A 90 -18.78 -5.23 0.60
C GLY A 90 -18.67 -4.74 2.05
N THR A 91 -18.60 -5.64 3.01
CA THR A 91 -18.52 -5.28 4.43
C THR A 91 -17.20 -4.53 4.69
N PRO A 92 -17.23 -3.29 5.20
CA PRO A 92 -16.04 -2.43 5.27
C PRO A 92 -14.85 -3.03 6.04
N THR A 93 -15.06 -3.44 7.29
CA THR A 93 -13.97 -3.89 8.18
C THR A 93 -13.28 -5.16 7.67
N PRO A 94 -14.01 -6.25 7.31
CA PRO A 94 -13.36 -7.44 6.75
C PRO A 94 -12.71 -7.18 5.39
N THR A 95 -13.30 -6.31 4.55
CA THR A 95 -12.70 -5.97 3.25
C THR A 95 -11.37 -5.23 3.43
N LEU A 96 -11.31 -4.24 4.34
CA LEU A 96 -10.04 -3.58 4.70
C LEU A 96 -9.04 -4.56 5.30
N GLY A 97 -9.50 -5.43 6.22
CA GLY A 97 -8.68 -6.46 6.84
C GLY A 97 -8.04 -7.39 5.81
N LEU A 98 -8.81 -7.82 4.80
CA LEU A 98 -8.30 -8.66 3.71
C LEU A 98 -7.21 -7.96 2.92
N ILE A 99 -7.44 -6.72 2.51
CA ILE A 99 -6.45 -5.97 1.74
C ILE A 99 -5.18 -5.75 2.56
N TRP A 100 -5.32 -5.47 3.85
CA TRP A 100 -4.19 -5.38 4.75
C TRP A 100 -3.43 -6.70 4.88
N SER A 101 -4.10 -7.84 5.10
CA SER A 101 -3.45 -9.16 5.16
C SER A 101 -2.65 -9.45 3.89
N ILE A 102 -3.19 -9.07 2.72
CA ILE A 102 -2.48 -9.18 1.44
C ILE A 102 -1.24 -8.29 1.44
N ILE A 103 -1.39 -6.97 1.67
CA ILE A 103 -0.27 -6.02 1.67
C ILE A 103 0.82 -6.44 2.66
N ALA A 104 0.44 -6.77 3.89
CA ALA A 104 1.34 -7.19 4.95
C ALA A 104 2.13 -8.45 4.56
N PHE A 105 1.47 -9.46 3.99
CA PHE A 105 2.14 -10.67 3.52
C PHE A 105 3.24 -10.35 2.51
N TYR A 106 2.97 -9.50 1.51
CA TYR A 106 3.98 -9.16 0.50
C TYR A 106 5.09 -8.28 1.05
N LEU A 107 4.77 -7.35 1.96
CA LEU A 107 5.79 -6.59 2.66
C LEU A 107 6.71 -7.51 3.48
N ILE A 108 6.16 -8.50 4.18
CA ILE A 108 6.93 -9.48 4.95
C ILE A 108 7.81 -10.31 4.02
N ARG A 109 7.24 -10.88 2.94
CA ARG A 109 7.96 -11.66 1.95
C ARG A 109 9.14 -10.88 1.33
N ASP A 110 8.90 -9.63 0.94
CA ASP A 110 9.88 -8.85 0.17
C ASP A 110 10.88 -8.11 1.06
N LEU A 111 10.48 -7.73 2.29
CA LEU A 111 11.27 -6.87 3.17
C LEU A 111 11.62 -7.48 4.52
N GLY A 112 10.91 -8.53 4.98
CA GLY A 112 11.06 -9.14 6.31
C GLY A 112 12.40 -9.84 6.54
N GLY A 113 13.07 -10.29 5.48
CA GLY A 113 14.38 -10.92 5.59
C GLY A 113 14.33 -12.24 6.37
N ALA A 114 15.23 -12.43 7.33
CA ALA A 114 15.34 -13.69 8.07
C ALA A 114 14.28 -13.88 9.17
N ASP A 115 13.71 -12.79 9.69
CA ASP A 115 12.76 -12.83 10.81
C ASP A 115 11.31 -13.13 10.35
N ASP A 116 11.03 -12.98 9.04
CA ASP A 116 9.75 -13.27 8.37
C ASP A 116 8.52 -12.70 9.10
N ASP A 117 8.65 -11.49 9.67
CA ASP A 117 7.58 -10.81 10.40
C ASP A 117 7.46 -9.31 10.06
N LEU A 118 6.32 -8.72 10.43
CA LEU A 118 6.05 -7.30 10.16
C LEU A 118 6.95 -6.36 11.00
N GLY A 119 7.44 -6.82 12.16
CA GLY A 119 8.34 -6.05 13.00
C GLY A 119 9.69 -5.81 12.32
N ALA A 120 10.22 -6.81 11.64
CA ALA A 120 11.44 -6.72 10.83
C ALA A 120 11.24 -5.78 9.64
N VAL A 121 10.11 -5.85 8.95
CA VAL A 121 9.73 -4.89 7.90
C VAL A 121 9.76 -3.46 8.44
N LYS A 122 9.06 -3.20 9.56
CA LYS A 122 9.02 -1.86 10.20
C LYS A 122 10.42 -1.36 10.53
N LYS A 123 11.28 -2.20 11.11
CA LYS A 123 12.68 -1.85 11.43
C LYS A 123 13.48 -1.52 10.17
N LYS A 124 13.31 -2.28 9.09
CA LYS A 124 14.00 -2.06 7.81
C LYS A 124 13.58 -0.74 7.17
N VAL A 125 12.28 -0.47 7.07
CA VAL A 125 11.73 0.80 6.55
C VAL A 125 12.20 1.98 7.40
N LEU A 126 12.19 1.85 8.73
CA LEU A 126 12.69 2.90 9.63
C LEU A 126 14.18 3.15 9.44
N LYS A 127 15.00 2.11 9.29
CA LYS A 127 16.43 2.24 9.04
C LYS A 127 16.70 2.94 7.71
N TRP A 128 15.94 2.60 6.67
CA TRP A 128 16.02 3.27 5.37
C TRP A 128 15.64 4.74 5.46
N ALA A 129 14.50 5.07 6.08
CA ALA A 129 14.05 6.45 6.27
C ALA A 129 15.07 7.29 7.06
N LYS A 130 15.63 6.72 8.14
CA LYS A 130 16.73 7.32 8.92
C LYS A 130 17.94 7.64 8.07
N LYS A 131 18.34 6.72 7.18
CA LYS A 131 19.50 6.90 6.29
C LYS A 131 19.23 8.04 5.31
N LYS A 132 18.10 8.00 4.60
CA LYS A 132 17.71 8.98 3.57
C LYS A 132 17.47 10.38 4.14
N ALA A 133 16.90 10.51 5.34
CA ALA A 133 16.60 11.83 5.92
C ALA A 133 17.77 12.46 6.72
N LYS A 134 18.87 11.72 6.94
CA LYS A 134 19.93 12.03 7.93
C LYS A 134 20.54 13.43 7.79
N THR A 135 20.61 13.97 6.57
CA THR A 135 21.21 15.27 6.27
C THR A 135 20.40 16.44 6.81
N HIS A 136 19.08 16.28 6.98
CA HIS A 136 18.16 17.37 7.30
C HIS A 136 17.36 17.17 8.57
N VAL A 137 16.88 15.95 8.84
CA VAL A 137 16.02 15.67 10.00
C VAL A 137 16.34 14.31 10.62
N ALA A 138 16.26 14.25 11.95
CA ALA A 138 16.31 12.99 12.68
C ALA A 138 14.95 12.30 12.63
N VAL A 139 14.94 11.03 12.20
CA VAL A 139 13.74 10.18 12.21
C VAL A 139 13.89 9.15 13.32
N SER A 140 12.92 9.02 14.23
CA SER A 140 12.93 8.03 15.32
C SER A 140 11.89 6.94 15.16
N ASP A 141 10.80 7.23 14.46
CA ASP A 141 9.62 6.38 14.26
C ASP A 141 9.01 6.62 12.86
N LEU A 142 8.01 5.83 12.49
CA LEU A 142 7.33 5.92 11.17
C LEU A 142 6.04 6.74 11.23
N THR A 143 5.78 7.46 12.33
CA THR A 143 4.55 8.22 12.54
C THR A 143 4.89 9.66 12.89
N ARG A 144 5.10 9.96 14.18
CA ARG A 144 5.36 11.30 14.72
C ARG A 144 6.55 12.01 14.06
N SER A 145 7.59 11.28 13.68
CA SER A 145 8.75 11.84 12.95
C SER A 145 8.40 12.41 11.57
N PHE A 146 7.24 12.05 11.03
CA PHE A 146 6.72 12.52 9.74
C PHE A 146 5.58 13.53 9.89
N ALA A 147 5.21 13.92 11.11
CA ALA A 147 4.00 14.70 11.39
C ALA A 147 3.97 16.11 10.75
N ASP A 148 5.13 16.70 10.48
CA ASP A 148 5.25 18.04 9.87
C ASP A 148 5.63 18.00 8.38
N GLY A 149 5.70 16.79 7.78
CA GLY A 149 6.04 16.58 6.39
C GLY A 149 7.53 16.74 6.04
N LYS A 150 8.38 17.20 6.96
CA LYS A 150 9.79 17.51 6.66
C LYS A 150 10.62 16.26 6.38
N ALA A 151 10.33 15.15 7.06
CA ALA A 151 11.01 13.89 6.80
C ALA A 151 10.75 13.37 5.37
N PHE A 152 9.55 13.55 4.82
CA PHE A 152 9.28 13.19 3.42
C PHE A 152 10.10 14.04 2.44
N LEU A 153 10.18 15.35 2.69
CA LEU A 153 10.99 16.27 1.88
C LEU A 153 12.48 15.92 1.94
N ALA A 154 12.99 15.58 3.12
CA ALA A 154 14.38 15.18 3.30
C ALA A 154 14.72 13.90 2.52
N ILE A 155 13.84 12.91 2.54
CA ILE A 155 14.02 11.64 1.79
C ILE A 155 14.08 11.89 0.28
N LEU A 156 13.20 12.75 -0.24
CA LEU A 156 13.19 13.10 -1.67
C LEU A 156 14.43 13.90 -2.06
N ASN A 157 14.88 14.82 -1.19
CA ASN A 157 16.08 15.60 -1.41
C ASN A 157 17.36 14.74 -1.45
N ASP A 158 17.49 13.74 -0.58
CA ASP A 158 18.64 12.80 -0.65
C ASP A 158 18.64 11.98 -1.95
N THR A 159 17.46 11.75 -2.52
CA THR A 159 17.31 10.98 -3.76
C THR A 159 17.61 11.84 -4.99
N ASP A 160 17.14 13.08 -5.04
CA ASP A 160 17.43 14.04 -6.10
C ASP A 160 17.39 15.47 -5.53
N ALA A 161 18.54 15.97 -5.11
CA ALA A 161 18.63 17.28 -4.48
C ALA A 161 18.34 18.43 -5.45
N ALA A 162 18.59 18.23 -6.76
CA ALA A 162 18.37 19.24 -7.77
C ALA A 162 16.89 19.34 -8.15
N GLY A 163 16.23 18.20 -8.35
CA GLY A 163 14.80 18.15 -8.64
C GLY A 163 13.93 18.43 -7.42
N SER A 164 14.33 17.96 -6.23
CA SER A 164 13.59 18.10 -4.96
C SER A 164 14.44 18.79 -3.89
N PRO A 165 14.65 20.11 -4.00
CA PRO A 165 15.39 20.85 -2.99
C PRO A 165 14.70 20.80 -1.61
N TYR A 166 15.51 20.69 -0.56
CA TYR A 166 15.02 20.72 0.81
C TYR A 166 14.76 22.17 1.26
N ASP A 167 13.52 22.61 1.11
CA ASP A 167 13.04 23.94 1.49
C ASP A 167 11.71 23.85 2.28
N PRO A 168 11.71 23.35 3.53
CA PRO A 168 10.46 23.10 4.25
C PRO A 168 9.74 24.41 4.62
N ALA A 169 8.42 24.42 4.48
CA ALA A 169 7.57 25.47 5.02
C ALA A 169 7.26 25.22 6.51
N ASP A 170 6.78 26.27 7.20
CA ASP A 170 6.23 26.15 8.56
C ASP A 170 4.90 25.39 8.58
N ASP A 171 4.16 25.39 7.47
CA ASP A 171 2.91 24.65 7.32
C ASP A 171 3.15 23.19 6.90
N ALA A 172 2.75 22.26 7.77
CA ALA A 172 2.85 20.82 7.53
C ALA A 172 2.08 20.39 6.26
N ARG A 173 0.91 20.99 6.00
CA ARG A 173 0.09 20.67 4.83
C ARG A 173 0.80 21.03 3.53
N ALA A 174 1.45 22.19 3.48
CA ALA A 174 2.29 22.59 2.36
C ALA A 174 3.45 21.61 2.13
N ASN A 175 4.10 21.15 3.19
CA ASN A 175 5.18 20.16 3.10
C ASN A 175 4.68 18.82 2.55
N PHE A 176 3.55 18.30 3.05
CA PHE A 176 2.96 17.06 2.54
C PHE A 176 2.58 17.16 1.07
N ARG A 177 1.92 18.24 0.66
CA ARG A 177 1.54 18.45 -0.75
C ARG A 177 2.74 18.45 -1.67
N ARG A 178 3.81 19.16 -1.29
CA ARG A 178 5.03 19.20 -2.10
C ARG A 178 5.68 17.84 -2.16
N ALA A 179 5.85 17.17 -1.02
CA ALA A 179 6.49 15.86 -0.99
C ALA A 179 5.71 14.81 -1.80
N PHE A 180 4.39 14.76 -1.65
CA PHE A 180 3.57 13.77 -2.34
C PHE A 180 3.44 14.09 -3.83
N GLY A 181 3.38 15.39 -4.20
CA GLY A 181 3.43 15.81 -5.60
C GLY A 181 4.76 15.43 -6.27
N ASP A 182 5.89 15.74 -5.63
CA ASP A 182 7.22 15.33 -6.10
C ASP A 182 7.34 13.81 -6.26
N ALA A 183 6.84 13.05 -5.28
CA ALA A 183 6.85 11.59 -5.31
C ALA A 183 6.05 11.04 -6.51
N GLU A 184 4.88 11.63 -6.79
CA GLU A 184 4.00 11.23 -7.88
C GLU A 184 4.57 11.62 -9.25
N ASP A 185 4.98 12.88 -9.41
CA ASP A 185 5.41 13.42 -10.70
C ASP A 185 6.74 12.81 -11.17
N LYS A 186 7.67 12.56 -10.25
CA LYS A 186 9.03 12.11 -10.58
C LYS A 186 9.19 10.60 -10.53
N TYR A 187 8.47 9.93 -9.63
CA TYR A 187 8.67 8.51 -9.34
C TYR A 187 7.40 7.67 -9.54
N GLY A 188 6.29 8.28 -9.97
CA GLY A 188 5.04 7.58 -10.24
C GLY A 188 4.37 7.01 -8.98
N LEU A 189 4.78 7.46 -7.79
CA LEU A 189 4.19 7.05 -6.52
C LEU A 189 2.86 7.78 -6.30
N PRO A 190 1.71 7.09 -6.30
CA PRO A 190 0.44 7.77 -6.11
C PRO A 190 0.35 8.35 -4.69
N GLN A 191 -0.33 9.48 -4.53
CA GLN A 191 -0.48 10.11 -3.21
C GLN A 191 -1.44 9.30 -2.32
N MET A 192 -0.96 8.24 -1.69
CA MET A 192 -1.80 7.31 -0.90
C MET A 192 -2.41 7.99 0.33
N LEU A 193 -1.61 8.88 0.95
CA LEU A 193 -2.00 9.68 2.10
C LEU A 193 -2.66 10.99 1.64
N ASP A 194 -3.56 11.53 2.47
CA ASP A 194 -4.22 12.80 2.19
C ASP A 194 -3.46 13.95 2.84
N PRO A 195 -2.80 14.85 2.09
CA PRO A 195 -2.10 15.98 2.69
C PRO A 195 -3.05 16.94 3.44
N ASP A 196 -4.35 16.88 3.16
CA ASP A 196 -5.37 17.69 3.82
C ASP A 196 -5.88 17.07 5.14
N ASP A 197 -5.48 15.83 5.46
CA ASP A 197 -5.77 15.14 6.71
C ASP A 197 -4.67 15.41 7.74
N ALA A 198 -4.97 16.24 8.74
CA ALA A 198 -4.02 16.60 9.80
C ALA A 198 -3.54 15.40 10.65
N SER A 199 -4.29 14.29 10.62
CA SER A 199 -3.98 13.06 11.36
C SER A 199 -3.34 11.97 10.48
N LEU A 200 -2.94 12.28 9.23
CA LEU A 200 -2.41 11.28 8.30
C LEU A 200 -1.21 10.49 8.87
N TRP A 201 -0.44 11.08 9.76
CA TRP A 201 0.76 10.46 10.31
C TRP A 201 0.45 9.51 11.49
N GLU A 202 -0.78 9.54 12.02
CA GLU A 202 -1.19 8.72 13.16
C GLU A 202 -1.51 7.27 12.78
N ASP A 203 -1.98 7.03 11.55
CA ASP A 203 -2.30 5.68 11.06
C ASP A 203 -1.04 4.94 10.61
N GLU A 204 -0.44 4.18 11.53
CA GLU A 204 0.80 3.45 11.31
C GLU A 204 0.73 2.50 10.10
N ILE A 205 -0.43 1.89 9.84
CA ILE A 205 -0.64 0.97 8.71
C ILE A 205 -0.50 1.71 7.37
N SER A 206 -1.16 2.85 7.21
CA SER A 206 -1.06 3.66 5.99
C SER A 206 0.33 4.26 5.84
N MET A 207 0.93 4.74 6.93
CA MET A 207 2.29 5.27 6.93
C MET A 207 3.32 4.22 6.52
N LEU A 208 3.26 3.01 7.09
CA LEU A 208 4.15 1.90 6.73
C LEU A 208 3.96 1.51 5.27
N THR A 209 2.71 1.40 4.80
CA THR A 209 2.39 1.06 3.41
C THR A 209 2.98 2.08 2.44
N TYR A 210 2.82 3.38 2.73
CA TYR A 210 3.33 4.44 1.88
C TYR A 210 4.86 4.52 1.91
N LEU A 211 5.48 4.49 3.09
CA LEU A 211 6.94 4.54 3.23
C LEU A 211 7.64 3.32 2.62
N ALA A 212 7.06 2.12 2.75
CA ALA A 212 7.57 0.93 2.07
C ALA A 212 7.47 1.07 0.54
N SER A 213 6.38 1.66 0.04
CA SER A 213 6.22 1.95 -1.39
C SER A 213 7.25 2.98 -1.87
N MET A 214 7.53 4.01 -1.06
CA MET A 214 8.60 4.98 -1.36
C MET A 214 9.97 4.29 -1.41
N MET A 215 10.26 3.39 -0.46
CA MET A 215 11.53 2.66 -0.44
C MET A 215 11.72 1.78 -1.68
N ASP A 216 10.64 1.20 -2.22
CA ASP A 216 10.67 0.38 -3.44
C ASP A 216 10.86 1.22 -4.71
N ALA A 217 10.25 2.42 -4.77
CA ALA A 217 10.24 3.24 -5.98
C ALA A 217 11.40 4.24 -6.09
N LEU A 218 11.94 4.71 -4.97
CA LEU A 218 13.04 5.67 -4.97
C LEU A 218 14.39 4.97 -5.21
N PRO A 219 15.24 5.47 -6.12
CA PRO A 219 16.56 4.89 -6.34
C PRO A 219 17.44 5.01 -5.09
N ASP A 220 18.36 4.06 -4.95
CA ASP A 220 19.48 4.21 -4.03
C ASP A 220 20.37 5.36 -4.50
N SER A 221 20.77 6.21 -3.54
CA SER A 221 21.70 7.33 -3.73
C SER A 221 23.16 6.86 -3.77
#